data_AF-A0AAP0PEP0-F1
#
_entry.id   AF-A0AAP0PEP0-F1
#
_cell.length_a   1.000
_cell.length_b   1.000
_cell.length_c   1.000
_cell.angle_alpha   90.00
_cell.angle_beta   90.00
_cell.angle_gamma   90.00
#
_symmetry.space_group_name_H-M   'P 1'
#
loop_
_entity.id
_entity.type
_entity.pdbx_description
1 polymer ?
#
loop_
_entity_poly.entity_id
_entity_poly.type
_entity_poly.pdbx_seq_one_letter_code
_entity_poly.pdbx_strand_id
1 'polypeptide(L)'
;MVTNKSLPPTIAFKNVFVYGGTKFITDLLIDKDVDGPGHWRLYVDSKEVGYWTNELVLALNDGANHLLWGSVTLGPISENSSPMGNGRLPDTGDYKKSGFFFKMTMRSGNNYKDPPTDQTDISVDCNANYGVANFKSTYNGVSILYGGPGGMCS
;
A
#
# COMPACT_ATOMS: atom_id res chain seq x y z
N MET A 1 -17.97 1.57 -6.76
CA MET A 1 -16.82 1.26 -7.64
C MET A 1 -17.37 0.55 -8.87
N VAL A 2 -17.15 1.12 -10.05
CA VAL A 2 -17.40 0.43 -11.32
C VAL A 2 -16.12 -0.33 -11.65
N THR A 3 -16.24 -1.64 -11.87
CA THR A 3 -15.09 -2.53 -12.00
C THR A 3 -14.98 -3.04 -13.42
N ASN A 4 -13.75 -3.14 -13.89
CA ASN A 4 -13.45 -3.96 -15.04
C ASN A 4 -13.71 -5.42 -14.63
N LYS A 5 -14.68 -6.08 -15.28
CA LYS A 5 -15.08 -7.45 -14.94
C LYS A 5 -13.92 -8.46 -15.07
N SER A 6 -12.87 -8.11 -15.80
CA SER A 6 -11.65 -8.92 -15.95
C SER A 6 -10.69 -8.83 -14.76
N LEU A 7 -10.83 -7.81 -13.89
CA LEU A 7 -9.98 -7.60 -12.71
C LEU A 7 -10.87 -7.11 -11.54
N PRO A 8 -11.56 -8.00 -10.81
CA PRO A 8 -12.36 -7.57 -9.68
C PRO A 8 -11.49 -7.04 -8.52
N PRO A 9 -12.02 -6.15 -7.66
CA PRO A 9 -11.30 -5.61 -6.49
C PRO A 9 -10.88 -6.70 -5.48
N THR A 10 -11.50 -7.87 -5.58
CA THR A 10 -11.23 -9.06 -4.79
C THR A 10 -10.11 -9.94 -5.35
N ILE A 11 -9.39 -9.49 -6.39
CA ILE A 11 -8.17 -10.19 -6.83
C ILE A 11 -7.18 -10.20 -5.67
N ALA A 12 -6.96 -11.39 -5.12
CA ALA A 12 -5.77 -11.66 -4.36
C ALA A 12 -4.59 -11.65 -5.33
N PHE A 13 -3.64 -10.73 -5.14
CA PHE A 13 -2.37 -10.79 -5.84
C PHE A 13 -1.70 -12.12 -5.50
N LYS A 14 -1.62 -13.02 -6.49
CA LYS A 14 -0.91 -14.29 -6.34
C LYS A 14 0.59 -14.03 -6.51
N ASN A 15 1.40 -14.63 -5.63
CA ASN A 15 2.87 -14.56 -5.62
C ASN A 15 3.50 -13.23 -5.14
N VAL A 16 2.89 -12.50 -4.20
CA VAL A 16 3.49 -11.24 -3.69
C VAL A 16 4.79 -11.47 -2.90
N PHE A 17 5.10 -12.69 -2.45
CA PHE A 17 6.37 -12.97 -1.77
C PHE A 17 6.74 -14.46 -1.76
N VAL A 18 7.99 -14.80 -2.13
CA VAL A 18 8.63 -16.10 -1.86
C VAL A 18 10.01 -15.85 -1.25
N TYR A 19 10.27 -16.34 -0.04
CA TYR A 19 11.56 -16.18 0.63
C TYR A 19 12.67 -16.89 -0.16
N GLY A 20 13.69 -16.15 -0.59
CA GLY A 20 14.76 -16.68 -1.45
C GLY A 20 14.37 -16.90 -2.93
N GLY A 21 13.15 -16.51 -3.32
CA GLY A 21 12.64 -16.60 -4.70
C GLY A 21 12.51 -15.25 -5.40
N THR A 22 12.01 -15.27 -6.63
CA THR A 22 11.71 -14.06 -7.42
C THR A 22 10.63 -13.23 -6.74
N LYS A 23 10.95 -11.97 -6.45
CA LYS A 23 9.97 -10.99 -5.96
C LYS A 23 9.10 -10.53 -7.12
N PHE A 24 7.78 -10.69 -7.00
CA PHE A 24 6.84 -10.04 -7.91
C PHE A 24 6.51 -8.67 -7.33
N ILE A 25 7.00 -7.63 -8.00
CA ILE A 25 6.63 -6.25 -7.69
C ILE A 25 5.39 -5.97 -8.54
N THR A 26 4.33 -5.51 -7.88
CA THR A 26 3.12 -5.05 -8.55
C THR A 26 3.06 -3.54 -8.42
N ASP A 27 2.86 -2.87 -9.54
CA ASP A 27 2.72 -1.42 -9.57
C ASP A 27 1.25 -1.06 -9.31
N LEU A 28 1.01 -0.30 -8.25
CA LEU A 28 -0.31 0.19 -7.86
C LEU A 28 -0.37 1.70 -8.04
N LEU A 29 -1.39 2.18 -8.75
CA LEU A 29 -1.65 3.60 -8.93
C LEU A 29 -3.13 3.89 -8.71
N ILE A 30 -3.42 4.82 -7.80
CA ILE A 30 -4.73 5.45 -7.66
C ILE A 30 -4.59 6.88 -8.14
N ASP A 31 -5.39 7.27 -9.12
CA ASP A 31 -5.25 8.55 -9.78
C ASP A 31 -6.59 9.21 -10.09
N LYS A 32 -6.67 10.53 -9.88
CA LYS A 32 -7.85 11.31 -10.23
C LYS A 32 -7.76 11.76 -11.68
N ASP A 33 -8.81 11.50 -12.45
CA ASP A 33 -8.97 11.96 -13.82
C ASP A 33 -9.20 13.47 -13.88
N VAL A 34 -8.13 14.26 -13.97
CA VAL A 34 -8.20 15.73 -13.96
C VAL A 34 -8.63 16.33 -15.31
N ASP A 35 -8.43 15.59 -16.40
CA ASP A 35 -8.76 16.04 -17.76
C ASP A 35 -10.16 15.58 -18.21
N GLY A 36 -10.85 14.79 -17.38
CA GLY A 36 -12.14 14.18 -17.70
C GLY A 36 -13.16 14.35 -16.57
N PRO A 37 -14.08 13.37 -16.36
CA PRO A 37 -15.18 13.48 -15.39
C PRO A 37 -14.79 13.57 -13.91
N GLY A 38 -13.49 13.64 -13.57
CA GLY A 38 -13.04 13.73 -12.17
C GLY A 38 -13.08 12.41 -11.41
N HIS A 39 -13.24 11.27 -12.09
CA HIS A 39 -13.30 9.96 -11.45
C HIS A 39 -11.94 9.54 -10.88
N TRP A 40 -11.95 8.80 -9.78
CA TRP A 40 -10.75 8.18 -9.22
C TRP A 40 -10.57 6.80 -9.84
N ARG A 41 -9.45 6.55 -10.51
CA ARG A 41 -9.14 5.29 -11.20
C ARG A 41 -8.09 4.49 -10.45
N LEU A 42 -8.25 3.18 -10.43
CA LEU A 42 -7.27 2.23 -9.91
C LEU A 42 -6.60 1.51 -11.08
N TYR A 43 -5.27 1.52 -11.08
CA TYR A 43 -4.43 0.78 -12.00
C TYR A 43 -3.57 -0.23 -11.26
N VAL A 44 -3.43 -1.40 -11.87
CA VAL A 44 -2.53 -2.49 -11.47
C VAL A 44 -1.66 -2.83 -12.66
N ASP A 45 -0.34 -2.73 -12.53
CA ASP A 45 0.62 -2.97 -13.61
C ASP A 45 0.24 -2.22 -14.90
N SER A 46 -0.09 -0.93 -14.75
CA SER A 46 -0.58 -0.03 -15.81
C SER A 46 -1.93 -0.39 -16.46
N LYS A 47 -2.65 -1.40 -15.94
CA LYS A 47 -3.98 -1.78 -16.43
C LYS A 47 -5.06 -1.21 -15.52
N GLU A 48 -6.05 -0.55 -16.10
CA GLU A 48 -7.20 -0.05 -15.33
C GLU A 48 -8.05 -1.22 -14.82
N VAL A 49 -8.14 -1.31 -13.50
CA VAL A 49 -8.96 -2.27 -12.76
C VAL A 49 -10.37 -1.75 -12.60
N GLY A 50 -10.54 -0.44 -12.48
CA GLY A 50 -11.84 0.20 -12.34
C GLY A 50 -11.73 1.59 -11.75
N TYR A 51 -12.87 2.17 -11.40
CA TYR A 51 -12.94 3.53 -10.91
C TYR A 51 -14.08 3.77 -9.90
N TRP A 52 -13.92 4.82 -9.10
CA TRP A 52 -14.95 5.43 -8.29
C TRP A 52 -15.38 6.73 -8.96
N THR A 53 -16.69 6.90 -9.15
CA THR A 53 -17.21 8.16 -9.66
C THR A 53 -17.07 9.24 -8.59
N ASN A 54 -16.99 10.50 -9.01
CA ASN A 54 -16.73 11.61 -8.08
C ASN A 54 -17.89 11.78 -7.07
N GLU A 55 -19.11 11.38 -7.44
CA GLU A 55 -20.30 11.47 -6.62
C GLU A 55 -20.29 10.45 -5.47
N LEU A 56 -19.52 9.36 -5.60
CA LEU A 56 -19.38 8.32 -4.57
C LEU A 56 -18.30 8.66 -3.55
N VAL A 57 -17.33 9.51 -3.91
CA VAL A 57 -16.18 9.87 -3.06
C VAL A 57 -16.06 11.38 -2.93
N LEU A 58 -17.16 12.02 -2.52
CA LEU A 58 -17.28 13.49 -2.40
C LEU A 58 -16.13 14.13 -1.60
N ALA A 59 -15.66 13.45 -0.54
CA ALA A 59 -14.54 13.92 0.28
C ALA A 59 -13.19 13.99 -0.47
N LEU A 60 -13.08 13.34 -1.63
CA LEU A 60 -11.90 13.33 -2.49
C LEU A 60 -12.10 14.18 -3.76
N ASN A 61 -13.18 14.95 -3.87
CA ASN A 61 -13.48 15.74 -5.07
C ASN A 61 -12.44 16.81 -5.35
N ASP A 62 -11.81 17.41 -4.33
CA ASP A 62 -10.78 18.43 -4.53
C ASP A 62 -9.36 17.86 -4.44
N GLY A 63 -9.25 16.53 -4.32
CA GLY A 63 -7.99 15.84 -4.04
C GLY A 63 -8.03 15.10 -2.71
N ALA A 64 -6.94 14.41 -2.39
CA ALA A 64 -6.79 13.70 -1.12
C ALA A 64 -6.09 14.60 -0.10
N ASN A 65 -6.63 14.68 1.11
CA ASN A 65 -6.01 15.42 2.23
C ASN A 65 -4.94 14.58 2.94
N HIS A 66 -5.10 13.25 2.90
CA HIS A 66 -4.18 12.29 3.49
C HIS A 66 -3.93 11.15 2.52
N LEU A 67 -2.71 10.62 2.54
CA LEU A 67 -2.33 9.40 1.84
C LEU A 67 -1.87 8.38 2.86
N LEU A 68 -2.31 7.14 2.68
CA LEU A 68 -1.96 6.03 3.56
C LEU A 68 -1.39 4.91 2.69
N TRP A 69 -0.22 4.41 3.09
CA TRP A 69 0.37 3.18 2.57
C TRP A 69 0.50 2.21 3.72
N GLY A 70 0.09 0.97 3.50
CA GLY A 70 0.14 -0.02 4.56
C GLY A 70 -0.53 -1.32 4.18
N SER A 71 -0.66 -2.16 5.19
CA SER A 71 -1.28 -3.47 5.10
C SER A 71 -2.12 -3.68 6.35
N VAL A 72 -3.18 -4.46 6.22
CA VAL A 72 -4.05 -4.85 7.33
C VAL A 72 -4.14 -6.36 7.38
N THR A 73 -4.12 -6.91 8.59
CA THR A 73 -4.47 -8.31 8.86
C THR A 73 -5.85 -8.31 9.50
N LEU A 74 -6.79 -9.03 8.90
CA LEU A 74 -8.15 -9.17 9.44
C LEU A 74 -8.27 -10.53 10.13
N GLY A 75 -8.83 -10.55 11.34
CA GLY A 75 -9.09 -11.76 12.10
C GLY A 75 -9.99 -11.48 13.31
N PRO A 76 -10.59 -12.52 13.91
CA PRO A 76 -11.34 -12.36 15.15
C PRO A 76 -10.44 -11.81 16.27
N ILE A 77 -10.97 -10.90 17.10
CA ILE A 77 -10.24 -10.33 18.25
C ILE A 77 -9.81 -11.43 19.24
N SER A 78 -10.58 -12.53 19.31
CA SER A 78 -10.33 -13.67 20.17
C SER A 78 -9.25 -14.63 19.66
N GLU A 79 -8.71 -14.42 18.46
CA GLU A 79 -7.74 -15.32 17.83
C GLU A 79 -6.41 -14.61 17.58
N ASN A 80 -5.35 -15.41 17.43
CA ASN A 80 -4.06 -14.87 17.04
C ASN A 80 -4.18 -14.22 15.66
N SER A 81 -3.77 -12.95 15.59
CA SER A 81 -3.70 -12.25 14.31
C SER A 81 -2.73 -12.96 13.37
N SER A 82 -3.07 -13.00 12.07
CA SER A 82 -2.29 -13.72 11.06
C SER A 82 -0.95 -13.04 10.77
N PRO A 83 0.12 -13.78 10.39
CA PRO A 83 1.37 -13.16 9.98
C PRO A 83 1.18 -12.13 8.86
N MET A 84 1.92 -11.01 8.92
CA MET A 84 1.90 -9.96 7.90
C MET A 84 3.20 -9.95 7.09
N GLY A 85 3.08 -9.69 5.78
CA GLY A 85 4.22 -9.70 4.87
C GLY A 85 4.82 -11.10 4.75
N ASN A 86 6.04 -11.28 5.27
CA ASN A 86 6.73 -12.57 5.30
C ASN A 86 6.77 -13.22 6.69
N GLY A 87 5.99 -12.70 7.64
CA GLY A 87 5.97 -13.19 9.02
C GLY A 87 7.13 -12.73 9.90
N ARG A 88 7.94 -11.77 9.44
CA ARG A 88 9.05 -11.18 10.21
C ARG A 88 8.87 -9.68 10.36
N LEU A 89 9.40 -9.14 11.46
CA LEU A 89 9.50 -7.70 11.67
C LEU A 89 10.40 -7.06 10.59
N PRO A 90 10.18 -5.77 10.26
CA PRO A 90 10.98 -5.08 9.25
C PRO A 90 12.47 -5.02 9.61
N ASP A 91 13.33 -5.26 8.62
CA ASP A 91 14.80 -5.21 8.71
C ASP A 91 15.30 -4.10 7.79
N THR A 92 15.69 -2.97 8.38
CA THR A 92 16.20 -1.81 7.65
C THR A 92 17.61 -2.02 7.10
N GLY A 93 18.34 -3.04 7.55
CA GLY A 93 19.65 -3.44 7.00
C GLY A 93 19.54 -4.29 5.74
N ASP A 94 18.44 -5.05 5.58
CA ASP A 94 18.15 -5.81 4.37
C ASP A 94 16.65 -5.88 4.08
N TYR A 95 16.17 -4.95 3.25
CA TYR A 95 14.78 -4.89 2.81
C TYR A 95 14.28 -6.18 2.15
N LYS A 96 15.18 -7.07 1.70
CA LYS A 96 14.80 -8.36 1.12
C LYS A 96 14.22 -9.33 2.14
N LYS A 97 14.43 -9.06 3.43
CA LYS A 97 13.89 -9.83 4.55
C LYS A 97 12.60 -9.26 5.13
N SER A 98 11.93 -8.34 4.43
CA SER A 98 10.68 -7.72 4.89
C SER A 98 9.63 -7.67 3.78
N GLY A 99 8.37 -7.47 4.16
CA GLY A 99 7.37 -6.90 3.26
C GLY A 99 7.72 -5.44 2.99
N PHE A 100 7.38 -4.91 1.82
CA PHE A 100 7.76 -3.55 1.45
C PHE A 100 6.78 -2.91 0.47
N PHE A 101 6.68 -1.59 0.52
CA PHE A 101 6.21 -0.73 -0.57
C PHE A 101 7.38 0.15 -1.00
N PHE A 102 7.77 0.11 -2.27
CA PHE A 102 8.88 0.90 -2.82
C PHE A 102 8.39 2.01 -3.74
N LYS A 103 9.22 3.05 -3.87
CA LYS A 103 9.00 4.18 -4.78
C LYS A 103 7.60 4.79 -4.60
N MET A 104 7.21 5.02 -3.35
CA MET A 104 5.95 5.68 -3.07
C MET A 104 6.00 7.09 -3.63
N THR A 105 4.97 7.48 -4.37
CA THR A 105 4.85 8.81 -4.96
C THR A 105 3.45 9.35 -4.75
N MET A 106 3.35 10.68 -4.65
CA MET A 106 2.08 11.41 -4.59
C MET A 106 1.97 12.38 -5.76
N ARG A 107 0.75 12.61 -6.23
CA ARG A 107 0.47 13.68 -7.19
C ARG A 107 0.44 15.03 -6.47
N SER A 108 1.13 16.02 -7.05
CA SER A 108 1.13 17.41 -6.60
C SER A 108 0.98 18.30 -7.83
N GLY A 109 -0.23 18.86 -8.02
CA GLY A 109 -0.61 19.46 -9.30
C GLY A 109 -0.55 18.42 -10.42
N ASN A 110 0.16 18.73 -11.51
CA ASN A 110 0.30 17.85 -12.67
C ASN A 110 1.54 16.91 -12.59
N ASN A 111 2.29 16.94 -11.49
CA ASN A 111 3.52 16.17 -11.35
C ASN A 111 3.39 15.12 -10.24
N TYR A 112 4.18 14.04 -10.35
CA TYR A 112 4.40 13.09 -9.25
C TYR A 112 5.69 13.43 -8.51
N LYS A 113 5.67 13.32 -7.19
CA LYS A 113 6.83 13.56 -6.32
C LYS A 113 6.87 12.57 -5.17
N ASP A 114 8.03 12.41 -4.57
CA ASP A 114 8.18 11.66 -3.32
C ASP A 114 7.32 12.31 -2.21
N PRO A 115 6.66 11.50 -1.35
CA PRO A 115 5.96 12.04 -0.19
C PRO A 115 6.96 12.70 0.78
N PRO A 116 6.58 13.83 1.40
CA PRO A 116 7.41 14.52 2.38
C PRO A 116 7.61 13.64 3.63
N THR A 117 8.85 13.22 3.89
CA THR A 117 9.17 12.33 5.01
C THR A 117 9.01 12.99 6.38
N ASP A 118 9.05 14.32 6.44
CA ASP A 118 8.82 15.14 7.63
C ASP A 118 7.33 15.31 7.98
N GLN A 119 6.42 14.90 7.07
CA GLN A 119 4.96 14.91 7.27
C GLN A 119 4.38 13.50 7.18
N THR A 120 5.19 12.48 7.45
CA THR A 120 4.79 11.07 7.40
C THR A 120 4.79 10.49 8.81
N ASP A 121 3.61 10.06 9.26
CA ASP A 121 3.43 9.37 10.53
C ASP A 121 3.41 7.85 10.33
N ILE A 122 3.96 7.11 11.30
CA ILE A 122 3.85 5.66 11.38
C ILE A 122 2.80 5.30 12.43
N SER A 123 1.82 4.49 12.04
CA SER A 123 0.83 3.91 12.95
C SER A 123 0.88 2.39 12.89
N VAL A 124 0.87 1.75 14.06
CA VAL A 124 0.85 0.27 14.20
C VAL A 124 -0.03 -0.08 15.40
N ASP A 125 -1.18 -0.69 15.15
CA ASP A 125 -2.17 -1.00 16.20
C ASP A 125 -1.67 -2.07 17.19
N CYS A 126 -0.93 -3.08 16.69
CA CYS A 126 -0.47 -4.23 17.46
C CYS A 126 1.05 -4.34 17.42
N ASN A 127 1.71 -3.32 17.98
CA ASN A 127 3.15 -3.09 17.88
C ASN A 127 4.02 -4.21 18.51
N ALA A 128 3.46 -5.05 19.38
CA ALA A 128 4.13 -6.22 19.92
C ALA A 128 4.39 -7.30 18.85
N ASN A 129 3.51 -7.40 17.85
CA ASN A 129 3.56 -8.46 16.83
C ASN A 129 3.80 -7.94 15.42
N TYR A 130 3.71 -6.63 15.19
CA TYR A 130 3.89 -6.01 13.89
C TYR A 130 4.80 -4.80 13.97
N GLY A 131 5.46 -4.51 12.85
CA GLY A 131 6.29 -3.33 12.72
C GLY A 131 6.14 -2.70 11.33
N VAL A 132 6.33 -1.38 11.31
CA VAL A 132 6.51 -0.58 10.10
C VAL A 132 7.76 0.26 10.30
N ALA A 133 8.60 0.35 9.27
CA ALA A 133 9.80 1.15 9.29
C ALA A 133 9.92 1.98 8.01
N ASN A 134 10.26 3.26 8.16
CA ASN A 134 10.65 4.09 7.02
C ASN A 134 11.94 3.55 6.40
N PHE A 135 11.98 3.49 5.08
CA PHE A 135 13.16 3.08 4.33
C PHE A 135 13.37 4.02 3.15
N LYS A 136 14.60 4.46 2.95
CA LYS A 136 14.96 5.31 1.82
C LYS A 136 16.31 4.89 1.28
N SER A 137 16.39 4.75 -0.04
CA SER A 137 17.65 4.53 -0.74
C SER A 137 17.60 5.18 -2.11
N THR A 138 18.76 5.48 -2.69
CA THR A 138 18.85 6.07 -4.03
C THR A 138 18.12 5.24 -5.10
N TYR A 139 18.09 3.92 -4.94
CA TYR A 139 17.43 3.02 -5.90
C TYR A 139 15.92 2.87 -5.66
N ASN A 140 15.50 2.83 -4.39
CA ASN A 140 14.11 2.52 -4.03
C ASN A 140 13.24 3.76 -3.73
N GLY A 141 13.81 4.97 -3.68
CA GLY A 141 13.09 6.18 -3.32
C GLY A 141 12.55 6.15 -1.88
N VAL A 142 11.54 6.96 -1.58
CA VAL A 142 10.82 6.88 -0.29
C VAL A 142 9.96 5.63 -0.24
N SER A 143 10.10 4.86 0.82
CA SER A 143 9.58 3.50 0.94
C SER A 143 9.21 3.16 2.38
N ILE A 144 8.38 2.14 2.55
CA ILE A 144 8.15 1.53 3.87
C ILE A 144 8.46 0.04 3.83
N LEU A 145 8.99 -0.46 4.94
CA LEU A 145 9.09 -1.88 5.24
C LEU A 145 8.03 -2.22 6.27
N TYR A 146 7.42 -3.39 6.14
CA TYR A 146 6.39 -3.84 7.07
C TYR A 146 6.46 -5.35 7.25
N GLY A 147 5.86 -5.82 8.35
CA GLY A 147 5.66 -7.24 8.59
C GLY A 147 5.54 -7.57 10.06
N GLY A 148 5.37 -8.85 10.35
CA GLY A 148 5.30 -9.34 11.72
C GLY A 148 4.81 -10.78 11.79
N PRO A 149 5.21 -11.54 12.82
CA PRO A 149 4.79 -12.94 12.98
C PRO A 149 3.29 -13.13 13.24
N GLY A 150 2.58 -12.06 13.63
CA GLY A 150 1.22 -12.18 14.16
C GLY A 150 1.21 -12.74 15.58
N GLY A 151 0.03 -12.84 16.17
CA GLY A 151 -0.13 -13.20 17.59
C GLY A 151 -1.25 -12.42 18.28
N MET A 152 -1.33 -12.56 19.61
CA MET A 152 -2.31 -11.82 20.43
C MET A 152 -1.91 -10.37 20.54
N CYS A 153 -2.83 -9.48 20.16
CA CYS A 153 -2.69 -8.05 20.36
C CYS A 153 -3.24 -7.73 21.76
N SER A 154 -2.34 -7.35 22.66
CA SER A 154 -2.65 -6.96 24.05
C SER A 154 -2.69 -5.46 24.21
#